data_AF-A0A9K3L9M1-F1
#
_entry.id   AF-A0A9K3L9M1-F1
#
_cell.length_a   1.000
_cell.length_b   1.000
_cell.length_c   1.000
_cell.angle_alpha   90.00
_cell.angle_beta   90.00
_cell.angle_gamma   90.00
#
_symmetry.space_group_name_H-M   'P 1'
#
loop_
_entity.id
_entity.type
_entity.pdbx_description
1 polymer ?
#
loop_
_entity_poly.entity_id
_entity_poly.type
_entity_poly.pdbx_seq_one_letter_code
_entity_poly.pdbx_strand_id
1 'polypeptide(L)'
;MTESREVLACSVAVNHDNYSTGSDSGCDCCCGPIVVRLVCILGYNGIVRDIIINYTLILINLSYCIWEMKRNGDSHARNSSEKRQQELRAMGALTFVVFFQFILCLAVGCTGVSIIWCAICGWIMSRHKRLVDSRSDELQEYRSLQPDLLESLEKTEKTVVMLDVVAIGYYAVMLPFITTVAHICALILGAILFSLSFSMKISRDGRSTPLPNEPLLPSPSRQEEGNEDEVDERINDSQ
;
A
#
# COMPACT_ATOMS: atom_id res chain seq x y z
N MET A 1 -14.68 -40.85 -3.53
CA MET A 1 -14.76 -39.39 -3.76
C MET A 1 -15.94 -38.79 -2.98
N THR A 2 -15.98 -39.00 -1.66
CA THR A 2 -17.09 -38.56 -0.79
C THR A 2 -16.63 -37.76 0.44
N GLU A 3 -15.33 -37.72 0.75
CA GLU A 3 -14.79 -36.96 1.89
C GLU A 3 -14.79 -35.43 1.72
N SER A 4 -14.88 -34.89 0.48
CA SER A 4 -14.85 -33.44 0.27
C SER A 4 -16.14 -32.71 0.67
N ARG A 5 -17.24 -33.42 0.97
CA ARG A 5 -18.51 -32.80 1.39
C ARG A 5 -18.65 -32.63 2.90
N GLU A 6 -17.94 -33.43 3.71
CA GLU A 6 -18.01 -33.30 5.19
C GLU A 6 -17.17 -32.12 5.70
N VAL A 7 -16.07 -31.79 5.03
CA VAL A 7 -15.24 -30.62 5.38
C VAL A 7 -15.99 -29.29 5.18
N LEU A 8 -16.96 -29.24 4.26
CA LEU A 8 -17.80 -28.05 4.06
C LEU A 8 -18.97 -27.97 5.06
N ALA A 9 -19.45 -29.11 5.59
CA ALA A 9 -20.59 -29.14 6.52
C ALA A 9 -20.22 -28.64 7.93
N CYS A 10 -18.94 -28.78 8.33
CA CYS A 10 -18.47 -28.26 9.62
C CYS A 10 -18.32 -26.72 9.66
N SER A 11 -18.35 -26.02 8.51
CA SER A 11 -18.25 -24.55 8.45
C SER A 11 -19.60 -23.82 8.45
N VAL A 12 -20.73 -24.52 8.28
CA VAL A 12 -22.06 -23.89 8.13
C VAL A 12 -22.98 -24.15 9.33
N ALA A 13 -22.56 -24.99 10.28
CA ALA A 13 -23.31 -25.27 11.51
C ALA A 13 -22.85 -24.44 12.72
N VAL A 14 -22.44 -23.17 12.52
CA VAL A 14 -22.42 -22.19 13.62
C VAL A 14 -23.83 -21.64 13.74
N ASN A 15 -24.68 -22.45 14.38
CA ASN A 15 -26.04 -22.08 14.71
C ASN A 15 -25.99 -20.87 15.65
N HIS A 16 -26.83 -19.89 15.34
CA HIS A 16 -26.92 -18.57 15.95
C HIS A 16 -27.48 -18.58 17.38
N ASP A 17 -27.43 -19.72 18.07
CA ASP A 17 -28.17 -19.96 19.31
C ASP A 17 -27.25 -19.90 20.53
N ASN A 18 -27.49 -18.85 21.30
CA ASN A 18 -27.10 -18.64 22.70
C ASN A 18 -25.64 -18.28 22.96
N TYR A 19 -25.46 -16.97 23.21
CA TYR A 19 -24.47 -16.37 24.10
C TYR A 19 -24.57 -17.00 25.51
N SER A 20 -24.16 -18.27 25.64
CA SER A 20 -23.90 -18.89 26.93
C SER A 20 -22.53 -18.39 27.38
N THR A 21 -22.57 -17.35 28.21
CA THR A 21 -21.43 -16.84 28.95
C THR A 21 -20.87 -17.95 29.86
N GLY A 22 -19.75 -18.54 29.46
CA GLY A 22 -18.97 -19.41 30.34
C GLY A 22 -18.87 -20.84 29.85
N SER A 23 -17.92 -21.08 28.96
CA SER A 23 -17.02 -22.22 29.10
C SER A 23 -15.86 -22.00 28.16
N ASP A 24 -14.67 -22.41 28.58
CA ASP A 24 -13.44 -22.42 27.80
C ASP A 24 -13.64 -23.12 26.44
N SER A 25 -14.09 -22.37 25.44
CA SER A 25 -14.04 -22.75 24.05
C SER A 25 -12.60 -22.66 23.60
N GLY A 26 -11.81 -23.63 24.07
CA GLY A 26 -10.47 -23.91 23.56
C GLY A 26 -10.56 -23.95 22.04
N CYS A 27 -9.69 -23.18 21.40
CA CYS A 27 -9.72 -22.93 19.97
C CYS A 27 -9.54 -24.25 19.20
N ASP A 28 -10.65 -24.87 18.76
CA ASP A 28 -10.65 -26.10 17.94
C ASP A 28 -9.90 -25.93 16.60
N CYS A 29 -9.53 -24.70 16.25
CA CYS A 29 -8.71 -24.39 15.07
C CYS A 29 -7.24 -24.83 15.18
N CYS A 30 -6.77 -25.34 16.32
CA CYS A 30 -5.37 -25.79 16.45
C CYS A 30 -5.11 -27.18 15.85
N CYS A 31 -6.11 -28.07 15.80
CA CYS A 31 -5.93 -29.49 15.45
C CYS A 31 -6.50 -29.88 14.08
N GLY A 32 -7.12 -28.94 13.35
CA GLY A 32 -7.70 -29.19 12.03
C GLY A 32 -6.67 -29.20 10.88
N PRO A 33 -7.03 -29.77 9.71
CA PRO A 33 -6.21 -29.66 8.50
C PRO A 33 -5.96 -28.20 8.14
N ILE A 34 -4.84 -27.93 7.45
CA ILE A 34 -4.38 -26.56 7.17
C ILE A 34 -5.46 -25.67 6.52
N VAL A 35 -6.31 -26.26 5.67
CA VAL A 35 -7.42 -25.56 5.02
C VAL A 35 -8.45 -25.04 6.03
N VAL A 36 -8.82 -25.85 7.03
CA VAL A 36 -9.75 -25.45 8.10
C VAL A 36 -9.13 -24.33 8.95
N ARG A 37 -7.83 -24.43 9.24
CA ARG A 37 -7.10 -23.36 9.94
C ARG A 37 -7.12 -22.05 9.16
N LEU A 38 -6.89 -22.10 7.85
CA LEU A 38 -6.93 -20.92 6.98
C LEU A 38 -8.33 -20.31 6.92
N VAL A 39 -9.38 -21.11 6.77
CA VAL A 39 -10.78 -20.63 6.79
C VAL A 39 -11.10 -19.99 8.14
N CYS A 40 -10.67 -20.59 9.25
CA CYS A 40 -10.83 -20.05 10.60
C CYS A 40 -10.12 -18.70 10.77
N ILE A 41 -8.88 -18.58 10.28
CA ILE A 41 -8.07 -17.35 10.31
C ILE A 41 -8.75 -16.24 9.49
N LEU A 42 -9.18 -16.55 8.27
CA LEU A 42 -9.84 -15.59 7.36
C LEU A 42 -11.24 -15.22 7.83
N GLY A 43 -11.94 -16.16 8.45
CA GLY A 43 -13.30 -16.01 8.95
C GLY A 43 -13.39 -15.42 10.35
N TYR A 44 -12.28 -15.07 11.02
CA TYR A 44 -12.30 -14.53 12.39
C TYR A 44 -13.14 -15.37 13.36
N ASN A 45 -13.00 -16.69 13.33
CA ASN A 45 -13.85 -17.62 14.12
C ASN A 45 -15.36 -17.44 13.89
N GLY A 46 -15.78 -16.93 12.74
CA GLY A 46 -17.18 -16.65 12.41
C GLY A 46 -17.71 -15.31 12.93
N ILE A 47 -16.87 -14.45 13.53
CA ILE A 47 -17.31 -13.14 14.04
C ILE A 47 -17.51 -12.17 12.86
N VAL A 48 -18.74 -12.12 12.33
CA VAL A 48 -19.13 -11.33 11.15
C VAL A 48 -18.70 -9.86 11.24
N ARG A 49 -18.80 -9.24 12.43
CA ARG A 49 -18.41 -7.85 12.65
C ARG A 49 -16.93 -7.61 12.35
N ASP A 50 -16.06 -8.50 12.83
CA ASP A 50 -14.61 -8.34 12.67
C ASP A 50 -14.19 -8.63 11.23
N ILE A 51 -14.87 -9.59 10.56
CA ILE A 51 -14.74 -9.80 9.11
C ILE A 51 -15.04 -8.48 8.38
N ILE A 52 -16.23 -7.89 8.59
CA ILE A 52 -16.65 -6.68 7.88
C ILE A 52 -15.64 -5.56 8.09
N ILE A 53 -15.27 -5.25 9.35
CA ILE A 53 -14.34 -4.16 9.66
C ILE A 53 -13.00 -4.36 8.94
N ASN A 54 -12.38 -5.55 9.07
CA ASN A 54 -11.06 -5.77 8.51
C ASN A 54 -11.04 -5.79 6.97
N TYR A 55 -12.02 -6.46 6.34
CA TYR A 55 -12.06 -6.51 4.88
C TYR A 55 -12.47 -5.17 4.28
N THR A 56 -13.33 -4.39 4.94
CA THR A 56 -13.62 -3.01 4.52
C THR A 56 -12.39 -2.13 4.61
N LEU A 57 -11.61 -2.19 5.70
CA LEU A 57 -10.37 -1.43 5.83
C LEU A 57 -9.31 -1.83 4.81
N ILE A 58 -9.15 -3.13 4.54
CA ILE A 58 -8.26 -3.63 3.48
C ILE A 58 -8.71 -3.07 2.13
N LEU A 59 -10.02 -3.12 1.83
CA LEU A 59 -10.54 -2.63 0.57
C LEU A 59 -10.31 -1.12 0.41
N ILE A 60 -10.57 -0.32 1.44
CA ILE A 60 -10.36 1.13 1.43
C ILE A 60 -8.88 1.45 1.21
N ASN A 61 -7.98 0.83 1.99
CA ASN A 61 -6.54 1.04 1.93
C ASN A 61 -5.95 0.63 0.57
N LEU A 62 -6.32 -0.55 0.06
CA LEU A 62 -5.88 -1.00 -1.26
C LEU A 62 -6.44 -0.11 -2.38
N SER A 63 -7.71 0.29 -2.30
CA SER A 63 -8.33 1.18 -3.30
C SER A 63 -7.61 2.52 -3.34
N TYR A 64 -7.28 3.08 -2.18
CA TYR A 64 -6.49 4.30 -2.08
C TYR A 64 -5.11 4.13 -2.74
N CYS A 65 -4.37 3.06 -2.41
CA CYS A 65 -3.07 2.79 -3.01
C CYS A 65 -3.14 2.63 -4.54
N ILE A 66 -4.11 1.88 -5.06
CA ILE A 66 -4.29 1.67 -6.51
C ILE A 66 -4.63 2.98 -7.21
N TRP A 67 -5.58 3.73 -6.65
CA TRP A 67 -5.98 5.04 -7.18
C TRP A 67 -4.79 5.99 -7.25
N GLU A 68 -3.98 6.02 -6.19
CA GLU A 68 -2.78 6.85 -6.12
C GLU A 68 -1.72 6.42 -7.14
N MET A 69 -1.49 5.12 -7.30
CA MET A 69 -0.54 4.58 -8.31
C MET A 69 -0.96 4.95 -9.74
N LYS A 70 -2.27 4.90 -10.03
CA LYS A 70 -2.83 5.28 -11.33
C LYS A 70 -2.64 6.77 -11.59
N ARG A 71 -3.01 7.63 -10.62
CA ARG A 71 -2.90 9.08 -10.73
C ARG A 71 -1.46 9.54 -11.01
N ASN A 72 -0.47 8.94 -10.36
CA ASN A 72 0.93 9.29 -10.57
C ASN A 72 1.51 8.76 -11.89
N GLY A 73 0.81 7.86 -12.59
CA GLY A 73 1.22 7.35 -13.89
C GLY A 73 1.16 8.40 -15.00
N ASP A 74 0.17 9.30 -14.94
CA ASP A 74 -0.12 10.24 -16.03
C ASP A 74 0.85 11.43 -16.06
N SER A 75 1.46 11.80 -14.92
CA SER A 75 2.33 12.99 -14.82
C SER A 75 3.81 12.75 -15.15
N HIS A 76 4.29 11.50 -15.19
CA HIS A 76 5.73 11.20 -15.36
C HIS A 76 5.99 10.13 -16.44
N ALA A 77 5.73 10.47 -17.70
CA ALA A 77 6.10 9.63 -18.85
C ALA A 77 7.63 9.52 -19.07
N ARG A 78 8.47 10.28 -18.37
CA ARG A 78 9.90 10.42 -18.71
C ARG A 78 10.86 9.39 -18.08
N ASN A 79 10.51 8.71 -16.97
CA ASN A 79 11.36 7.70 -16.30
C ASN A 79 10.59 6.42 -15.92
N SER A 80 10.12 5.67 -16.93
CA SER A 80 9.29 4.46 -16.74
C SER A 80 9.98 3.31 -15.99
N SER A 81 11.31 3.23 -16.03
CA SER A 81 12.08 2.14 -15.40
C SER A 81 12.11 2.25 -13.87
N GLU A 82 12.34 3.44 -13.33
CA GLU A 82 12.37 3.68 -11.88
C GLU A 82 11.00 3.45 -11.24
N LYS A 83 9.94 3.91 -11.93
CA LYS A 83 8.55 3.72 -11.49
C LYS A 83 8.23 2.23 -11.34
N ARG A 84 8.55 1.42 -12.36
CA ARG A 84 8.37 -0.03 -12.31
C ARG A 84 9.13 -0.66 -11.14
N GLN A 85 10.36 -0.22 -10.89
CA GLN A 85 11.14 -0.76 -9.78
C GLN A 85 10.53 -0.42 -8.41
N GLN A 86 9.98 0.78 -8.26
CA GLN A 86 9.31 1.20 -7.04
C GLN A 86 7.99 0.43 -6.83
N GLU A 87 7.19 0.25 -7.88
CA GLU A 87 5.96 -0.56 -7.86
C GLU A 87 6.28 -2.02 -7.47
N LEU A 88 7.31 -2.61 -8.07
CA LEU A 88 7.78 -3.96 -7.73
C LEU A 88 8.23 -4.08 -6.27
N ARG A 89 8.93 -3.08 -5.73
CA ARG A 89 9.34 -3.05 -4.32
C ARG A 89 8.13 -2.97 -3.38
N ALA A 90 7.15 -2.12 -3.71
CA ALA A 90 5.93 -1.99 -2.92
C ALA A 90 5.09 -3.28 -2.95
N MET A 91 4.91 -3.88 -4.12
CA MET A 91 4.25 -5.18 -4.28
C MET A 91 5.00 -6.29 -3.54
N GLY A 92 6.34 -6.30 -3.60
CA GLY A 92 7.18 -7.25 -2.86
C GLY A 92 7.00 -7.11 -1.35
N ALA A 93 7.00 -5.88 -0.83
CA ALA A 93 6.77 -5.61 0.59
C ALA A 93 5.36 -6.04 1.03
N LEU A 94 4.33 -5.73 0.24
CA LEU A 94 2.95 -6.16 0.53
C LEU A 94 2.84 -7.69 0.52
N THR A 95 3.41 -8.34 -0.50
CA THR A 95 3.44 -9.81 -0.60
C THR A 95 4.11 -10.42 0.62
N PHE A 96 5.26 -9.88 1.03
CA PHE A 96 5.96 -10.31 2.25
C PHE A 96 5.08 -10.18 3.49
N VAL A 97 4.40 -9.05 3.70
CA VAL A 97 3.50 -8.85 4.85
C VAL A 97 2.35 -9.84 4.86
N VAL A 98 1.74 -10.11 3.71
CA VAL A 98 0.65 -11.09 3.58
C VAL A 98 1.14 -12.48 3.98
N PHE A 99 2.28 -12.93 3.43
CA PHE A 99 2.88 -14.21 3.78
C PHE A 99 3.28 -14.29 5.26
N PHE A 100 3.91 -13.24 5.77
CA PHE A 100 4.28 -13.14 7.18
C PHE A 100 3.06 -13.26 8.10
N GLN A 101 1.95 -12.60 7.75
CA GLN A 101 0.70 -12.71 8.49
C GLN A 101 0.17 -14.14 8.53
N PHE A 102 0.13 -14.83 7.38
CA PHE A 102 -0.33 -16.21 7.35
C PHE A 102 0.56 -17.13 8.19
N ILE A 103 1.89 -16.98 8.11
CA ILE A 103 2.83 -17.76 8.91
C ILE A 103 2.62 -17.48 10.40
N LEU A 104 2.46 -16.22 10.78
CA LEU A 104 2.22 -15.80 12.16
C LEU A 104 0.91 -16.38 12.71
N CYS A 105 -0.18 -16.32 11.93
CA CYS A 105 -1.46 -16.93 12.28
C CYS A 105 -1.37 -18.45 12.44
N LEU A 106 -0.63 -19.14 11.57
CA LEU A 106 -0.44 -20.58 11.67
C LEU A 106 0.46 -20.99 12.86
N ALA A 107 1.47 -20.19 13.19
CA ALA A 107 2.44 -20.47 14.24
C ALA A 107 1.91 -20.12 15.64
N VAL A 108 1.25 -18.97 15.79
CA VAL A 108 0.77 -18.45 17.09
C VAL A 108 -0.68 -18.85 17.35
N GLY A 109 -1.41 -19.27 16.32
CA GLY A 109 -2.84 -19.57 16.43
C GLY A 109 -3.71 -18.31 16.55
N CYS A 110 -3.19 -17.15 16.13
CA CYS A 110 -4.00 -15.94 16.08
C CYS A 110 -4.89 -15.92 14.83
N THR A 111 -6.02 -15.24 14.92
CA THR A 111 -6.94 -15.03 13.81
C THR A 111 -6.87 -13.60 13.31
N GLY A 112 -7.10 -13.43 12.01
CA GLY A 112 -7.24 -12.13 11.38
C GLY A 112 -6.15 -11.74 10.39
N VAL A 113 -6.42 -10.62 9.73
CA VAL A 113 -5.68 -10.01 8.62
C VAL A 113 -5.33 -8.55 8.93
N SER A 114 -5.46 -8.13 10.18
CA SER A 114 -5.38 -6.73 10.57
C SER A 114 -4.00 -6.11 10.38
N ILE A 115 -2.96 -6.93 10.50
CA ILE A 115 -1.57 -6.57 10.21
C ILE A 115 -1.39 -6.11 8.76
N ILE A 116 -2.18 -6.65 7.82
CA ILE A 116 -2.06 -6.30 6.39
C ILE A 116 -2.48 -4.83 6.19
N TRP A 117 -3.66 -4.42 6.68
CA TRP A 117 -4.09 -3.04 6.52
C TRP A 117 -3.26 -2.06 7.37
N CYS A 118 -2.78 -2.46 8.55
CA CYS A 118 -1.81 -1.65 9.31
C CYS A 118 -0.52 -1.39 8.53
N ALA A 119 0.03 -2.41 7.86
CA ALA A 119 1.22 -2.22 7.04
C ALA A 119 0.97 -1.29 5.84
N ILE A 120 -0.21 -1.37 5.22
CA ILE A 120 -0.62 -0.45 4.15
C ILE A 120 -0.77 0.98 4.70
N CYS A 121 -1.37 1.17 5.87
CA CYS A 121 -1.43 2.47 6.53
C CYS A 121 -0.03 3.06 6.78
N GLY A 122 0.90 2.24 7.31
CA GLY A 122 2.29 2.66 7.51
C GLY A 122 3.00 3.06 6.21
N TRP A 123 2.68 2.39 5.10
CA TRP A 123 3.10 2.79 3.76
C TRP A 123 2.53 4.17 3.39
N ILE A 124 1.21 4.37 3.49
CA ILE A 124 0.55 5.64 3.17
C ILE A 124 1.20 6.81 3.95
N MET A 125 1.40 6.65 5.27
CA MET A 125 2.01 7.67 6.11
C MET A 125 3.46 7.99 5.73
N SER A 126 4.28 6.97 5.46
CA SER A 126 5.68 7.16 5.05
C SER A 126 5.78 7.85 3.69
N ARG A 127 4.81 7.59 2.80
CA ARG A 127 4.70 8.30 1.52
C ARG A 127 4.30 9.76 1.71
N HIS A 128 3.32 10.04 2.56
CA HIS A 128 2.90 11.41 2.86
C HIS A 128 4.05 12.25 3.36
N LYS A 129 4.80 11.74 4.35
CA LYS A 129 5.98 12.42 4.87
C LYS A 129 6.97 12.78 3.76
N ARG A 130 7.23 11.84 2.85
CA ARG A 130 8.10 12.11 1.69
C ARG A 130 7.53 13.12 0.72
N LEU A 131 6.24 13.06 0.44
CA LEU A 131 5.60 14.07 -0.41
C LEU A 131 5.72 15.44 0.24
N VAL A 132 5.50 15.56 1.54
CA VAL A 132 5.69 16.83 2.29
C VAL A 132 7.14 17.30 2.21
N ASP A 133 8.11 16.40 2.42
CA ASP A 133 9.53 16.72 2.38
C ASP A 133 10.00 17.12 0.97
N SER A 134 9.57 16.43 -0.09
CA SER A 134 9.91 16.76 -1.48
C SER A 134 9.14 17.98 -2.01
N ARG A 135 7.96 18.27 -1.43
CA ARG A 135 7.10 19.38 -1.84
C ARG A 135 7.60 20.74 -1.36
N SER A 136 8.44 20.84 -0.34
CA SER A 136 8.86 22.15 0.16
C SER A 136 9.44 23.04 -0.93
N ASP A 137 10.06 22.44 -1.95
CA ASP A 137 10.83 23.16 -2.95
C ASP A 137 10.06 23.36 -4.28
N GLU A 138 9.26 22.39 -4.73
CA GLU A 138 8.46 22.47 -5.98
C GLU A 138 6.99 22.90 -5.78
N LEU A 139 6.44 22.70 -4.58
CA LEU A 139 5.00 22.87 -4.36
C LEU A 139 4.56 24.33 -4.33
N GLN A 140 5.48 25.26 -4.08
CA GLN A 140 5.13 26.67 -4.08
C GLN A 140 4.60 27.11 -5.45
N GLU A 141 5.08 26.51 -6.53
CA GLU A 141 4.61 26.77 -7.90
C GLU A 141 3.29 26.03 -8.19
N TYR A 142 3.21 24.71 -7.92
CA TYR A 142 2.01 23.91 -8.19
C TYR A 142 0.79 24.28 -7.35
N ARG A 143 0.98 24.76 -6.12
CA ARG A 143 -0.13 25.19 -5.23
C ARG A 143 -0.92 26.35 -5.83
N SER A 144 -0.29 27.16 -6.69
CA SER A 144 -0.97 28.23 -7.40
C SER A 144 -1.85 27.73 -8.54
N LEU A 145 -1.53 26.56 -9.15
CA LEU A 145 -2.24 26.03 -10.31
C LEU A 145 -3.50 25.23 -9.95
N GLN A 146 -3.48 24.42 -8.88
CA GLN A 146 -4.60 23.53 -8.52
C GLN A 146 -4.77 23.34 -6.99
N PRO A 147 -5.31 24.34 -6.28
CA PRO A 147 -5.52 24.26 -4.82
C PRO A 147 -6.55 23.19 -4.42
N ASP A 148 -7.67 23.10 -5.13
CA ASP A 148 -8.82 22.26 -4.74
C ASP A 148 -8.50 20.76 -4.76
N LEU A 149 -7.68 20.33 -5.74
CA LEU A 149 -7.31 18.93 -5.90
C LEU A 149 -6.36 18.46 -4.78
N LEU A 150 -5.53 19.38 -4.29
CA LEU A 150 -4.56 19.12 -3.23
C LEU A 150 -5.25 19.03 -1.87
N GLU A 151 -6.23 19.89 -1.63
CA GLU A 151 -7.07 19.84 -0.43
C GLU A 151 -7.89 18.54 -0.36
N SER A 152 -8.50 18.13 -1.48
CA SER A 152 -9.25 16.88 -1.55
C SER A 152 -8.39 15.65 -1.27
N LEU A 153 -7.14 15.64 -1.76
CA LEU A 153 -6.15 14.60 -1.47
C LEU A 153 -5.81 14.51 0.01
N GLU A 154 -5.41 15.65 0.59
CA GLU A 154 -5.02 15.72 1.99
C GLU A 154 -6.17 15.30 2.91
N LYS A 155 -7.41 15.69 2.56
CA LYS A 155 -8.62 15.28 3.27
C LYS A 155 -8.88 13.78 3.15
N THR A 156 -8.75 13.21 1.96
CA THR A 156 -8.96 11.77 1.72
C THR A 156 -7.95 10.95 2.51
N GLU A 157 -6.68 11.32 2.45
CA GLU A 157 -5.61 10.62 3.15
C GLU A 157 -5.79 10.67 4.68
N LYS A 158 -6.04 11.86 5.24
CA LYS A 158 -6.34 12.02 6.67
C LYS A 158 -7.54 11.17 7.08
N THR A 159 -8.57 11.09 6.23
CA THR A 159 -9.75 10.28 6.50
C THR A 159 -9.41 8.79 6.58
N VAL A 160 -8.62 8.27 5.63
CA VAL A 160 -8.19 6.86 5.63
C VAL A 160 -7.36 6.55 6.89
N VAL A 161 -6.36 7.38 7.20
CA VAL A 161 -5.52 7.17 8.39
C VAL A 161 -6.33 7.27 9.69
N MET A 162 -7.29 8.19 9.78
CA MET A 162 -8.16 8.30 10.96
C MET A 162 -9.07 7.08 11.12
N LEU A 163 -9.57 6.51 10.02
CA LEU A 163 -10.34 5.25 10.07
C LEU A 163 -9.48 4.09 10.62
N ASP A 164 -8.22 3.99 10.18
CA ASP A 164 -7.28 2.99 10.70
C ASP A 164 -6.99 3.20 12.18
N VAL A 165 -6.74 4.43 12.64
CA VAL A 165 -6.52 4.76 14.06
C VAL A 165 -7.73 4.38 14.92
N VAL A 166 -8.95 4.69 14.45
CA VAL A 166 -10.20 4.33 15.14
C VAL A 166 -10.34 2.81 15.22
N ALA A 167 -10.01 2.08 14.16
CA ALA A 167 -10.06 0.62 14.15
C ALA A 167 -9.02 0.00 15.09
N ILE A 168 -7.79 0.52 15.12
CA ILE A 168 -6.77 0.10 16.09
C ILE A 168 -7.24 0.38 17.51
N GLY A 169 -7.81 1.55 17.77
CA GLY A 169 -8.37 1.91 19.07
C GLY A 169 -9.48 0.95 19.50
N TYR A 170 -10.39 0.61 18.59
CA TYR A 170 -11.43 -0.39 18.81
C TYR A 170 -10.83 -1.75 19.18
N TYR A 171 -9.84 -2.25 18.43
CA TYR A 171 -9.19 -3.53 18.75
C TYR A 171 -8.38 -3.48 20.03
N ALA A 172 -7.74 -2.36 20.35
CA ALA A 172 -6.98 -2.20 21.59
C ALA A 172 -7.87 -2.28 22.84
N VAL A 173 -9.13 -1.89 22.72
CA VAL A 173 -10.13 -1.99 23.81
C VAL A 173 -10.76 -3.38 23.87
N MET A 174 -11.02 -3.99 22.71
CA MET A 174 -11.81 -5.23 22.62
C MET A 174 -10.97 -6.53 22.66
N LEU A 175 -9.67 -6.47 22.36
CA LEU A 175 -8.80 -7.63 22.24
C LEU A 175 -7.64 -7.62 23.25
N PRO A 176 -6.99 -8.77 23.50
CA PRO A 176 -5.86 -8.86 24.42
C PRO A 176 -4.69 -7.96 24.02
N PHE A 177 -3.93 -7.44 24.99
CA PHE A 177 -2.80 -6.53 24.76
C PHE A 177 -1.79 -6.99 23.69
N ILE A 178 -1.58 -8.30 23.56
CA ILE A 178 -0.70 -8.92 22.54
C ILE A 178 -1.09 -8.48 21.13
N THR A 179 -2.39 -8.37 20.82
CA THR A 179 -2.82 -7.94 19.50
C THR A 179 -2.45 -6.49 19.27
N THR A 180 -2.60 -5.60 20.26
CA THR A 180 -2.23 -4.18 20.14
C THR A 180 -0.75 -4.01 19.81
N VAL A 181 0.13 -4.73 20.51
CA VAL A 181 1.58 -4.72 20.22
C VAL A 181 1.84 -5.19 18.79
N ALA A 182 1.15 -6.23 18.32
CA ALA A 182 1.28 -6.71 16.96
C ALA A 182 0.86 -5.66 15.90
N HIS A 183 -0.22 -4.91 16.13
CA HIS A 183 -0.63 -3.81 15.24
C HIS A 183 0.41 -2.67 15.22
N ILE A 184 0.95 -2.28 16.39
CA ILE A 184 1.99 -1.25 16.48
C ILE A 184 3.26 -1.71 15.73
N CYS A 185 3.69 -2.95 15.95
CA CYS A 185 4.82 -3.54 15.25
C CYS A 185 4.57 -3.58 13.72
N ALA A 186 3.35 -3.90 13.28
CA ALA A 186 2.98 -3.91 11.87
C ALA A 186 3.03 -2.50 11.24
N LEU A 187 2.57 -1.47 11.95
CA LEU A 187 2.71 -0.07 11.53
C LEU A 187 4.19 0.32 11.35
N ILE A 188 5.01 0.00 12.35
CA ILE A 188 6.46 0.27 12.32
C ILE A 188 7.14 -0.49 11.18
N LEU A 189 6.82 -1.79 11.03
CA LEU A 189 7.37 -2.63 9.97
C LEU A 189 6.99 -2.11 8.58
N GLY A 190 5.73 -1.71 8.37
CA GLY A 190 5.26 -1.08 7.14
C GLY A 190 6.04 0.19 6.82
N ALA A 191 6.21 1.07 7.82
CA ALA A 191 7.00 2.29 7.68
C ALA A 191 8.48 2.03 7.37
N ILE A 192 9.10 1.03 8.00
CA ILE A 192 10.51 0.65 7.78
C ILE A 192 10.70 0.02 6.40
N LEU A 193 9.92 -0.99 6.03
CA LEU A 193 10.02 -1.67 4.72
C LEU A 193 9.87 -0.66 3.57
N PHE A 194 9.00 0.32 3.76
CA PHE A 194 8.79 1.37 2.78
C PHE A 194 9.88 2.45 2.83
N SER A 195 10.50 2.72 3.97
CA SER A 195 11.67 3.62 4.04
C SER A 195 12.91 3.00 3.40
N LEU A 196 13.18 1.71 3.66
CA LEU A 196 14.30 0.96 3.08
C LEU A 196 14.18 0.81 1.57
N SER A 197 12.96 0.64 1.05
CA SER A 197 12.72 0.59 -0.39
C SER A 197 13.13 1.88 -1.12
N PHE A 198 13.31 2.99 -0.41
CA PHE A 198 13.66 4.29 -0.99
C PHE A 198 15.11 4.73 -0.71
N SER A 199 15.68 4.40 0.44
CA SER A 199 17.09 4.76 0.75
C SER A 199 18.08 4.21 -0.29
N MET A 200 17.77 3.11 -0.97
CA MET A 200 18.61 2.61 -2.08
C MET A 200 18.70 3.56 -3.28
N LYS A 201 17.81 4.56 -3.41
CA LYS A 201 17.81 5.53 -4.51
C LYS A 201 18.88 6.62 -4.33
N ILE A 202 19.04 7.15 -3.12
CA ILE A 202 20.00 8.22 -2.81
C ILE A 202 21.45 7.79 -3.06
N SER A 203 21.76 6.50 -2.87
CA SER A 203 23.11 6.00 -3.13
C SER A 203 23.49 5.95 -4.62
N ARG A 204 22.53 6.08 -5.54
CA ARG A 204 22.78 5.98 -6.99
C ARG A 204 23.07 7.34 -7.63
N ASP A 205 22.47 8.41 -7.13
CA ASP A 205 22.64 9.77 -7.67
C ASP A 205 23.90 10.49 -7.14
N GLY A 206 24.48 10.02 -6.03
CA GLY A 206 25.73 10.56 -5.48
C GLY A 206 26.99 10.25 -6.29
N ARG A 207 26.91 9.51 -7.41
CA ARG A 207 28.06 9.15 -8.26
C ARG A 207 28.09 9.88 -9.60
N SER A 208 27.41 11.01 -9.70
CA SER A 208 27.67 12.03 -10.70
C SER A 208 28.21 13.28 -10.02
N THR A 209 29.29 13.16 -9.24
CA THR A 209 30.19 14.29 -9.07
C THR A 209 30.74 14.59 -10.47
N PRO A 210 30.41 15.73 -11.09
CA PRO A 210 31.11 16.16 -12.29
C PRO A 210 32.60 16.18 -11.93
N LEU A 211 33.40 15.44 -12.70
CA LEU A 211 34.84 15.45 -12.51
C LEU A 211 35.29 16.91 -12.59
N PRO A 212 35.90 17.46 -11.52
CA PRO A 212 36.52 18.76 -11.63
C PRO A 212 37.63 18.61 -12.66
N ASN A 213 37.57 19.43 -13.71
CA ASN A 213 38.57 19.55 -14.78
C ASN A 213 38.38 18.65 -16.00
N GLU A 214 37.17 18.54 -16.56
CA GLU A 214 37.11 18.40 -18.01
C GLU A 214 37.34 19.80 -18.62
N PRO A 215 38.50 20.06 -19.24
CA PRO A 215 38.80 21.37 -19.81
C PRO A 215 37.75 21.71 -20.86
N LEU A 216 37.21 22.94 -20.77
CA LEU A 216 36.35 23.57 -21.77
C LEU A 216 37.00 23.46 -23.15
N LEU A 217 36.64 22.42 -23.90
CA LEU A 217 36.94 22.33 -25.31
C LEU A 217 36.11 23.44 -25.98
N PRO A 218 36.74 24.33 -26.77
CA PRO A 218 36.06 25.45 -27.40
C PRO A 218 34.88 24.91 -28.19
N SER A 219 33.69 25.42 -27.87
CA SER A 219 32.46 25.10 -28.57
C SER A 219 32.70 25.27 -30.08
N PRO A 220 32.38 24.27 -30.91
CA PRO A 220 32.44 24.43 -32.35
C PRO A 220 31.52 25.60 -32.70
N SER A 221 32.13 26.62 -33.30
CA SER A 221 31.48 27.79 -33.85
C SER A 221 30.22 27.37 -34.59
N ARG A 222 29.09 27.84 -34.07
CA ARG A 222 27.77 27.80 -34.68
C ARG A 222 27.90 28.42 -36.08
N GLN A 223 28.08 27.57 -37.09
CA GLN A 223 27.84 27.96 -38.47
C GLN A 223 26.35 28.22 -38.60
N GLU A 224 26.02 29.48 -38.79
CA GLU A 224 24.77 29.92 -39.38
C GLU A 224 24.73 29.38 -40.82
N GLU A 225 24.25 28.15 -41.00
CA GLU A 225 23.54 27.77 -42.21
C GLU A 225 22.07 28.05 -41.89
N GLY A 226 21.39 28.94 -42.60
CA GLY A 226 21.34 28.96 -44.05
C GLY A 226 19.87 28.74 -44.39
N ASN A 227 19.16 29.86 -44.43
CA ASN A 227 17.80 30.04 -44.88
C ASN A 227 17.54 29.34 -46.22
N GLU A 228 16.63 28.36 -46.29
CA GLU A 228 15.89 28.06 -47.53
C GLU A 228 14.44 27.67 -47.24
N ASP A 229 13.55 28.40 -47.91
CA ASP A 229 12.11 28.30 -47.99
C ASP A 229 11.63 26.97 -48.62
N GLU A 230 10.53 26.39 -48.11
CA GLU A 230 9.54 25.65 -48.90
C GLU A 230 8.29 25.44 -48.02
N VAL A 231 7.26 26.28 -48.12
CA VAL A 231 6.09 26.10 -49.02
C VAL A 231 5.58 24.65 -49.00
N ASP A 232 4.52 24.39 -48.25
CA ASP A 232 3.41 23.62 -48.84
C ASP A 232 2.07 23.97 -48.15
N GLU A 233 1.33 24.80 -48.86
CA GLU A 233 -0.06 25.14 -48.66
C GLU A 233 -0.91 24.09 -49.40
N ARG A 234 -1.49 23.11 -48.70
CA ARG A 234 -2.61 22.28 -49.19
C ARG A 234 -3.55 21.98 -48.03
N ILE A 235 -4.71 22.64 -47.95
CA ILE A 235 -5.96 22.26 -48.62
C ILE A 235 -6.33 20.79 -48.31
N ASN A 236 -7.27 20.62 -47.37
CA ASN A 236 -8.49 19.87 -47.66
C ASN A 236 -9.56 20.15 -46.59
N ASP A 237 -10.39 21.15 -46.89
CA ASP A 237 -11.82 21.06 -46.64
C ASP A 237 -12.38 19.92 -47.50
N SER A 238 -13.13 18.97 -46.92
CA SER A 238 -14.38 18.43 -47.47
C SER A 238 -14.84 17.15 -46.73
N GLN A 239 -16.09 17.22 -46.26
CA GLN A 239 -17.04 16.17 -45.84
C GLN A 239 -17.07 15.75 -44.37
#